data_AF-A0A7X1E7S6-F1
#
_entry.id   AF-A0A7X1E7S6-F1
#
_cell.length_a   1.000
_cell.length_b   1.000
_cell.length_c   1.000
_cell.angle_alpha   90.00
_cell.angle_beta   90.00
_cell.angle_gamma   90.00
#
_symmetry.space_group_name_H-M   'P 1'
#
loop_
_entity.id
_entity.type
_entity.pdbx_description
1 polymer ?
#
loop_
_entity_poly.entity_id
_entity_poly.type
_entity_poly.pdbx_seq_one_letter_code
_entity_poly.pdbx_strand_id
1 'polypeptide(L)'
;MPPEPARKKKKVDYEALNAPLMQIPGMKVDAVRALLNAGVREIYELSGRAPEVLFEESRAKDPEINPVLLPYFRMAVYYAETDRPDKSLMSPYAWES
;
A
#
# COMPACT_ATOMS: atom_id res chain seq x y z
N MET A 1 26.63 -19.38 -7.13
CA MET A 1 25.23 -18.91 -7.13
C MET A 1 25.21 -17.59 -6.38
N PRO A 2 24.78 -16.46 -6.99
CA PRO A 2 24.80 -15.19 -6.28
C PRO A 2 23.74 -15.21 -5.16
N PRO A 3 24.10 -14.81 -3.93
CA PRO A 3 23.13 -14.58 -2.87
C PRO A 3 22.68 -13.13 -2.94
N GLU A 4 21.41 -12.83 -3.27
CA GLU A 4 20.81 -11.54 -2.89
C GLU A 4 19.30 -11.53 -3.19
N PRO A 5 18.46 -11.31 -2.16
CA PRO A 5 17.73 -10.05 -2.13
C PRO A 5 17.48 -9.51 -0.71
N ALA A 6 18.44 -9.57 0.22
CA ALA A 6 18.22 -9.04 1.58
C ALA A 6 18.37 -7.50 1.67
N ARG A 7 19.15 -6.86 0.78
CA ARG A 7 19.44 -5.41 0.85
C ARG A 7 18.32 -4.50 0.34
N LYS A 8 17.44 -4.98 -0.55
CA LYS A 8 16.36 -4.15 -1.11
C LYS A 8 15.29 -3.79 -0.08
N LYS A 9 14.94 -4.73 0.82
CA LYS A 9 13.89 -4.54 1.84
C LYS A 9 14.13 -3.25 2.67
N LYS A 10 15.35 -3.09 3.22
CA LYS A 10 15.73 -1.93 4.07
C LYS A 10 15.61 -0.55 3.41
N LYS A 11 15.85 -0.43 2.09
CA LYS A 11 15.72 0.86 1.39
C LYS A 11 14.25 1.21 1.18
N VAL A 12 13.44 0.23 0.80
CA VAL A 12 12.01 0.41 0.57
C VAL A 12 11.29 0.76 1.87
N ASP A 13 11.70 0.21 3.02
CA ASP A 13 11.10 0.59 4.31
C ASP A 13 11.31 2.10 4.63
N TYR A 14 12.49 2.65 4.30
CA TYR A 14 12.78 4.07 4.50
C TYR A 14 12.06 4.96 3.48
N GLU A 15 11.96 4.51 2.22
CA GLU A 15 11.13 5.16 1.21
C GLU A 15 9.65 5.13 1.61
N ALA A 16 9.16 4.03 2.19
CA ALA A 16 7.79 3.89 2.69
C ALA A 16 7.51 4.88 3.82
N LEU A 17 8.41 4.98 4.79
CA LEU A 17 8.30 5.95 5.90
C LEU A 17 8.23 7.41 5.43
N ASN A 18 8.91 7.74 4.32
CA ASN A 18 8.90 9.09 3.73
C ASN A 18 7.91 9.24 2.58
N ALA A 19 7.15 8.19 2.23
CA ALA A 19 6.24 8.22 1.11
C ALA A 19 5.01 9.07 1.47
N PRO A 20 4.41 9.78 0.49
CA PRO A 20 3.16 10.50 0.69
C PRO A 20 2.02 9.56 1.12
N LEU A 21 2.12 8.27 0.77
CA LEU A 21 1.22 7.20 1.21
C LEU A 21 1.13 7.07 2.75
N MET A 22 2.17 7.44 3.51
CA MET A 22 2.13 7.48 4.98
C MET A 22 1.29 8.64 5.54
N GLN A 23 0.91 9.62 4.71
CA GLN A 23 -0.02 10.67 5.13
C GLN A 23 -1.46 10.16 5.26
N ILE A 24 -1.76 8.99 4.69
CA ILE A 24 -3.07 8.36 4.76
C ILE A 24 -3.30 7.86 6.19
N PRO A 25 -4.30 8.38 6.92
CA PRO A 25 -4.57 7.91 8.28
C PRO A 25 -4.93 6.42 8.30
N GLY A 26 -4.36 5.68 9.26
CA GLY A 26 -4.57 4.23 9.40
C GLY A 26 -3.67 3.36 8.51
N MET A 27 -2.83 3.97 7.66
CA MET A 27 -1.92 3.24 6.78
C MET A 27 -0.77 2.57 7.56
N LYS A 28 -0.38 1.37 7.15
CA LYS A 28 0.78 0.65 7.71
C LYS A 28 1.98 0.70 6.77
N VAL A 29 3.18 0.74 7.34
CA VAL A 29 4.44 0.69 6.59
C VAL A 29 4.48 -0.53 5.67
N ASP A 30 3.97 -1.70 6.11
CA ASP A 30 3.88 -2.90 5.26
C ASP A 30 3.01 -2.70 4.01
N ALA A 31 1.86 -2.01 4.15
CA ALA A 31 0.98 -1.71 3.01
C ALA A 31 1.63 -0.70 2.06
N VAL A 32 2.26 0.35 2.60
CA VAL A 32 2.98 1.35 1.81
C VAL A 32 4.15 0.71 1.07
N ARG A 33 4.92 -0.16 1.74
CA ARG A 33 6.00 -0.90 1.12
C ARG A 33 5.48 -1.83 0.02
N ALA A 34 4.35 -2.49 0.23
CA ALA A 34 3.75 -3.32 -0.80
C ALA A 34 3.34 -2.50 -2.04
N LEU A 35 2.76 -1.31 -1.83
CA LEU A 35 2.44 -0.36 -2.90
C LEU A 35 3.68 0.13 -3.64
N LEU A 36 4.74 0.52 -2.91
CA LEU A 36 6.03 0.91 -3.50
C LEU A 36 6.65 -0.24 -4.31
N ASN A 37 6.54 -1.47 -3.81
CA ASN A 37 6.98 -2.65 -4.55
C ASN A 37 6.14 -2.86 -5.82
N ALA A 38 4.82 -2.69 -5.77
CA ALA A 38 3.97 -2.72 -6.97
C ALA A 38 4.38 -1.65 -7.98
N GLY A 39 4.89 -0.51 -7.51
CA GLY A 39 5.38 0.60 -8.32
C GLY A 39 4.65 1.92 -8.06
N VAL A 40 3.74 1.93 -7.08
CA VAL A 40 2.99 3.11 -6.64
C VAL A 40 3.82 3.88 -5.63
N ARG A 41 4.21 5.11 -5.98
CA ARG A 41 5.01 5.99 -5.11
C ARG A 41 4.18 7.13 -4.55
N GLU A 42 3.16 7.56 -5.27
CA GLU A 42 2.35 8.72 -4.92
C GLU A 42 0.90 8.34 -4.65
N ILE A 43 0.20 9.16 -3.86
CA ILE A 43 -1.22 8.91 -3.52
C ILE A 43 -2.08 8.98 -4.79
N TYR A 44 -1.84 9.96 -5.67
CA TYR A 44 -2.65 10.12 -6.89
C TYR A 44 -2.52 8.93 -7.86
N GLU A 45 -1.45 8.15 -7.80
CA GLU A 45 -1.28 6.95 -8.65
C GLU A 45 -2.22 5.82 -8.24
N LEU A 46 -2.74 5.86 -7.00
CA LEU A 46 -3.80 4.98 -6.54
C LEU A 46 -5.16 5.38 -7.14
N SER A 47 -5.35 6.65 -7.48
CA SER A 47 -6.61 7.15 -8.05
C SER A 47 -6.86 6.50 -9.40
N GLY A 48 -8.01 5.85 -9.57
CA GLY A 48 -8.34 5.12 -10.79
C GLY A 48 -7.67 3.74 -10.93
N ARG A 49 -6.92 3.27 -9.93
CA ARG A 49 -6.45 1.88 -9.84
C ARG A 49 -7.37 1.07 -8.94
N ALA A 50 -7.65 -0.19 -9.32
CA ALA A 50 -8.38 -1.09 -8.44
C ALA A 50 -7.48 -1.60 -7.29
N PRO A 51 -7.94 -1.54 -6.02
CA PRO A 51 -7.14 -1.97 -4.87
C PRO A 51 -6.80 -3.46 -4.90
N GLU A 52 -7.68 -4.30 -5.46
CA GLU A 52 -7.45 -5.74 -5.64
C GLU A 52 -6.32 -5.99 -6.66
N VAL A 53 -6.32 -5.25 -7.77
CA VAL A 53 -5.27 -5.35 -8.80
C VAL A 53 -3.93 -4.91 -8.21
N LEU A 54 -3.89 -3.80 -7.48
CA LEU A 54 -2.67 -3.34 -6.81
C LEU A 54 -2.13 -4.38 -5.82
N PHE A 55 -3.02 -5.01 -5.05
CA PHE A 55 -2.65 -6.08 -4.14
C PHE A 55 -2.11 -7.30 -4.88
N GLU A 56 -2.72 -7.70 -5.99
CA GLU A 56 -2.21 -8.79 -6.83
C GLU A 56 -0.84 -8.45 -7.44
N GLU A 57 -0.64 -7.22 -7.93
CA GLU A 57 0.66 -6.76 -8.44
C GLU A 57 1.73 -6.76 -7.34
N SER A 58 1.39 -6.33 -6.12
CA SER A 58 2.26 -6.43 -4.96
C SER A 58 2.58 -7.89 -4.63
N ARG A 59 1.57 -8.78 -4.62
CA ARG A 59 1.71 -10.21 -4.32
C ARG A 59 2.56 -10.94 -5.37
N ALA A 60 2.47 -10.54 -6.63
CA ALA A 60 3.28 -11.10 -7.70
C ALA A 60 4.78 -10.82 -7.48
N LYS A 61 5.12 -9.70 -6.83
CA LYS A 61 6.50 -9.33 -6.48
C LYS A 61 6.92 -9.81 -5.10
N ASP A 62 5.99 -9.88 -4.16
CA ASP A 62 6.19 -10.29 -2.77
C ASP A 62 5.10 -11.32 -2.39
N PRO A 63 5.29 -12.62 -2.68
CA PRO A 63 4.29 -13.66 -2.41
C PRO A 63 4.05 -13.90 -0.91
N GLU A 64 4.90 -13.34 -0.04
CA GLU A 64 4.75 -13.36 1.42
C GLU A 64 3.81 -12.28 1.95
N ILE A 65 3.26 -11.43 1.07
CA ILE A 65 2.36 -10.34 1.47
C ILE A 65 1.13 -10.89 2.21
N ASN A 66 0.83 -10.29 3.35
CA ASN A 66 -0.30 -10.74 4.16
C ASN A 66 -1.62 -10.24 3.55
N PRO A 67 -2.62 -11.12 3.30
CA PRO A 67 -3.93 -10.70 2.78
C PRO A 67 -4.68 -9.72 3.68
N VAL A 68 -4.32 -9.63 4.97
CA VAL A 68 -4.84 -8.59 5.88
C VAL A 68 -4.51 -7.17 5.41
N LEU A 69 -3.60 -7.00 4.45
CA LEU A 69 -3.26 -5.70 3.87
C LEU A 69 -4.29 -5.24 2.83
N LEU A 70 -5.08 -6.12 2.20
CA LEU A 70 -6.05 -5.76 1.16
C LEU A 70 -7.02 -4.62 1.55
N PRO A 71 -7.59 -4.60 2.77
CA PRO A 71 -8.41 -3.48 3.25
C PRO A 71 -7.66 -2.14 3.28
N TYR A 72 -6.35 -2.15 3.52
CA TYR A 72 -5.50 -0.95 3.50
C TYR A 72 -5.33 -0.42 2.08
N PHE A 73 -5.23 -1.29 1.08
CA PHE A 73 -5.22 -0.88 -0.33
C PHE A 73 -6.54 -0.22 -0.72
N ARG A 74 -7.67 -0.82 -0.33
CA ARG A 74 -9.01 -0.24 -0.55
C ARG A 74 -9.12 1.16 0.06
N MET A 75 -8.71 1.30 1.31
CA MET A 75 -8.69 2.59 2.01
C MET A 75 -7.77 3.60 1.34
N ALA A 76 -6.61 3.17 0.84
CA ALA A 76 -5.65 4.05 0.18
C ALA A 76 -6.17 4.57 -1.17
N VAL A 77 -6.77 3.69 -1.97
CA VAL A 77 -7.44 4.07 -3.22
C VAL A 77 -8.61 5.01 -2.93
N TYR A 78 -9.45 4.68 -1.94
CA TYR A 78 -10.54 5.55 -1.50
C TYR A 78 -10.06 6.94 -1.08
N TYR A 79 -8.97 7.02 -0.31
CA TYR A 79 -8.35 8.28 0.08
C TYR A 79 -7.81 9.07 -1.13
N ALA A 80 -7.24 8.39 -2.13
CA ALA A 80 -6.73 9.02 -3.33
C ALA A 80 -7.82 9.54 -4.26
N GLU A 81 -8.93 8.81 -4.37
CA GLU A 81 -10.08 9.20 -5.20
C GLU A 81 -10.99 10.23 -4.49
N THR A 82 -10.88 10.35 -3.16
CA THR A 82 -11.74 11.23 -2.36
C THR A 82 -10.94 12.37 -1.76
N ASP A 83 -11.11 13.60 -2.29
CA ASP A 83 -10.45 14.82 -1.79
C ASP A 83 -10.68 15.08 -0.28
N ARG A 84 -11.89 14.72 0.22
CA ARG A 84 -12.26 14.79 1.64
C ARG A 84 -12.73 13.42 2.14
N PRO A 85 -11.79 12.53 2.49
CA PRO A 85 -12.15 11.19 2.92
C PRO A 85 -12.79 11.25 4.31
N ASP A 86 -13.88 10.51 4.46
CA ASP A 86 -14.60 10.42 5.72
C ASP A 86 -13.76 9.66 6.76
N LYS A 87 -13.56 10.27 7.93
CA LYS A 87 -12.71 9.69 9.00
C LYS A 87 -13.24 8.34 9.49
N SER A 88 -14.54 8.08 9.43
CA SER A 88 -15.11 6.79 9.80
C SER A 88 -14.71 5.67 8.83
N LEU A 89 -14.42 6.01 7.57
CA LEU A 89 -13.95 5.08 6.54
C LEU A 89 -12.41 4.97 6.49
N MET A 90 -11.68 5.81 7.24
CA MET A 90 -10.21 5.73 7.39
C MET A 90 -9.80 4.68 8.43
N SER A 91 -10.49 3.53 8.44
CA SER A 91 -10.20 2.39 9.30
C SER A 91 -10.23 1.12 8.45
N PRO A 92 -9.22 0.24 8.54
CA PRO A 92 -9.19 -0.99 7.74
C PRO A 92 -10.39 -1.90 8.03
N TYR A 93 -10.95 -1.85 9.25
CA TYR A 93 -12.19 -2.54 9.64
C TYR A 93 -13.40 -2.17 8.78
N ALA A 94 -13.47 -0.94 8.26
CA ALA A 94 -14.56 -0.52 7.37
C ALA A 94 -14.51 -1.22 6.00
N TRP A 95 -13.35 -1.77 5.63
CA TRP A 95 -13.08 -2.37 4.32
C TRP A 95 -12.80 -3.87 4.37
N GLU A 96 -12.97 -4.51 5.54
CA GLU A 96 -12.86 -5.97 5.72
C GLU A 96 -14.00 -6.77 5.06
N SER A 97 -15.00 -6.09 4.48
CA SER A 97 -16.23 -6.71 3.96
C SER A 97 -16.17 -7.20 2.52
#